data_AF-A0A618S741-F1
#
_entry.id   AF-A0A618S741-F1
#
_cell.length_a   1.000
_cell.length_b   1.000
_cell.length_c   1.000
_cell.angle_alpha   90.00
_cell.angle_beta   90.00
_cell.angle_gamma   90.00
#
_symmetry.space_group_name_H-M   'P 1'
#
loop_
_entity.id
_entity.type
_entity.pdbx_description
1 polymer ?
#
loop_
_entity_poly.entity_id
_entity_poly.type
_entity_poly.pdbx_seq_one_letter_code
_entity_poly.pdbx_strand_id
1 'polypeptide(L)'
;MEFGKELLVYMTFLVVVTPVFVQAIKKTELVPSKWLPTASILIGAILGALATFLDGSGSLATMIWAGALAGAGGTGLFEQFTNRSKKYGEDDK
;
A
#
# COMPACT_ATOMS: atom_id res chain seq x y z
N MET A 1 -25.32 -10.63 0.95
CA MET A 1 -23.93 -10.15 0.98
C MET A 1 -23.80 -9.20 2.15
N GLU A 2 -22.99 -9.54 3.15
CA GLU A 2 -22.76 -8.68 4.32
C GLU A 2 -21.53 -7.81 4.04
N PHE A 3 -21.70 -6.86 3.11
CA PHE A 3 -20.65 -6.01 2.52
C PHE A 3 -19.63 -5.46 3.54
N GLY A 4 -20.09 -5.14 4.77
CA GLY A 4 -19.22 -4.61 5.82
C GLY A 4 -18.18 -5.59 6.36
N LYS A 5 -18.50 -6.88 6.51
CA LYS A 5 -17.57 -7.89 7.07
C LYS A 5 -16.50 -8.28 6.07
N GLU A 6 -16.90 -8.53 4.83
CA GLU A 6 -16.01 -8.86 3.72
C GLU A 6 -15.03 -7.71 3.46
N LEU A 7 -15.52 -6.47 3.38
CA LEU A 7 -14.68 -5.27 3.21
C LEU A 7 -13.61 -5.14 4.30
N LEU A 8 -13.99 -5.31 5.58
CA LEU A 8 -13.06 -5.19 6.71
C LEU A 8 -11.92 -6.22 6.63
N VAL A 9 -12.25 -7.47 6.28
CA VAL A 9 -11.26 -8.55 6.13
C VAL A 9 -10.27 -8.24 5.02
N TYR A 10 -10.72 -7.76 3.85
CA TYR A 10 -9.79 -7.42 2.77
C TYR A 10 -8.96 -6.17 3.08
N MET A 11 -9.54 -5.17 3.73
CA MET A 11 -8.79 -3.97 4.16
C MET A 11 -7.66 -4.34 5.12
N THR A 12 -7.93 -5.18 6.13
CA THR A 12 -6.87 -5.63 7.05
C THR A 12 -5.83 -6.49 6.35
N PHE A 13 -6.24 -7.40 5.46
CA PHE A 13 -5.32 -8.20 4.68
C PHE A 13 -4.39 -7.33 3.81
N LEU A 14 -4.94 -6.40 3.03
CA LEU A 14 -4.16 -5.53 2.14
C LEU A 14 -3.23 -4.58 2.91
N VAL A 15 -3.66 -4.06 4.07
CA VAL A 15 -2.83 -3.22 4.94
C VAL A 15 -1.58 -3.97 5.43
N VAL A 16 -1.67 -5.28 5.67
CA VAL A 16 -0.52 -6.09 6.10
C VAL A 16 0.31 -6.58 4.91
N VAL A 17 -0.32 -7.13 3.88
CA VAL A 17 0.37 -7.75 2.75
C VAL A 17 1.13 -6.72 1.92
N THR A 18 0.55 -5.55 1.68
CA THR A 18 1.15 -4.56 0.80
C THR A 18 2.51 -4.06 1.30
N PRO A 19 2.68 -3.58 2.55
CA PRO A 19 3.99 -3.17 3.05
C PRO A 19 5.01 -4.30 3.08
N VAL A 20 4.61 -5.57 3.27
CA VAL A 20 5.52 -6.72 3.19
C VAL A 20 6.13 -6.85 1.79
N PHE A 21 5.30 -6.81 0.75
CA PHE A 21 5.78 -6.88 -0.64
C PHE A 21 6.63 -5.67 -1.02
N VAL A 22 6.23 -4.48 -0.59
CA VAL A 22 6.97 -3.24 -0.83
C VAL A 22 8.33 -3.29 -0.16
N GLN A 23 8.43 -3.78 1.08
CA GLN A 23 9.70 -3.97 1.76
C GLN A 23 10.58 -5.02 1.09
N ALA A 24 10.00 -6.12 0.60
CA ALA A 24 10.73 -7.11 -0.17
C ALA A 24 11.36 -6.50 -1.43
N ILE A 25 10.61 -5.67 -2.16
CA ILE A 25 11.11 -4.97 -3.36
C ILE A 25 12.14 -3.89 -3.01
N LYS A 26 11.97 -3.17 -1.89
CA LYS A 26 13.01 -2.25 -1.41
C LYS A 26 14.34 -2.95 -1.19
N LYS A 27 14.33 -4.15 -0.61
CA LYS A 27 15.53 -4.91 -0.28
C LYS A 27 16.29 -5.44 -1.50
N THR A 28 15.65 -5.49 -2.68
CA THR A 28 16.36 -5.93 -3.89
C THR A 28 17.22 -4.83 -4.50
N GLU A 29 17.09 -3.57 -4.03
CA GLU A 29 17.78 -2.39 -4.57
C GLU A 29 17.58 -2.14 -6.07
N LEU A 30 16.63 -2.85 -6.70
CA LEU A 30 16.32 -2.74 -8.14
C LEU A 30 15.53 -1.46 -8.47
N VAL A 31 14.83 -0.89 -7.50
CA VAL A 31 13.98 0.30 -7.68
C VAL A 31 14.64 1.49 -6.96
N PRO A 32 15.02 2.55 -7.69
CA PRO A 32 15.58 3.74 -7.05
C PRO A 32 14.59 4.36 -6.07
N SER A 33 15.08 4.86 -4.92
CA SER A 33 14.24 5.35 -3.82
C SER A 33 13.20 6.41 -4.22
N LYS A 34 13.48 7.21 -5.25
CA LYS A 34 12.55 8.21 -5.80
C LYS A 34 11.29 7.62 -6.47
N TRP A 35 11.38 6.39 -6.97
CA TRP A 35 10.28 5.67 -7.63
C TRP A 35 9.55 4.72 -6.69
N LEU A 36 10.06 4.55 -5.48
CA LEU A 36 9.48 3.67 -4.48
C LEU A 36 8.00 3.96 -4.17
N PRO A 37 7.56 5.23 -4.05
CA PRO A 37 6.14 5.56 -3.86
C PRO A 37 5.27 5.05 -5.01
N THR A 38 5.69 5.29 -6.25
CA THR A 38 4.97 4.84 -7.46
C THR A 38 4.96 3.32 -7.56
N ALA A 39 6.09 2.67 -7.30
CA ALA A 39 6.20 1.22 -7.30
C ALA A 39 5.24 0.60 -6.27
N SER A 40 5.15 1.17 -5.08
CA SER A 40 4.25 0.70 -4.03
C SER A 40 2.78 0.80 -4.39
N ILE A 41 2.36 1.90 -5.02
CA ILE A 41 1.00 2.05 -5.54
C ILE A 41 0.70 0.98 -6.60
N LEU A 42 1.63 0.74 -7.53
CA LEU A 42 1.47 -0.29 -8.56
C LEU A 42 1.40 -1.70 -7.97
N ILE A 43 2.28 -2.03 -7.02
CA ILE A 43 2.27 -3.31 -6.31
C ILE A 43 0.95 -3.50 -5.57
N GLY A 44 0.50 -2.48 -4.84
CA GLY A 44 -0.78 -2.49 -4.14
C GLY A 44 -1.96 -2.70 -5.09
N ALA A 45 -1.98 -2.00 -6.23
CA ALA A 45 -3.02 -2.17 -7.25
C ALA A 45 -3.06 -3.60 -7.82
N ILE A 46 -1.88 -4.19 -8.10
CA ILE A 46 -1.75 -5.58 -8.56
C ILE A 46 -2.26 -6.55 -7.48
N LEU A 47 -1.87 -6.36 -6.23
CA LEU A 47 -2.33 -7.20 -5.11
C LEU A 47 -3.84 -7.08 -4.89
N GLY A 48 -4.40 -5.87 -5.04
CA GLY A 48 -5.84 -5.64 -5.03
C GLY A 48 -6.55 -6.39 -6.15
N ALA A 49 -6.04 -6.32 -7.38
CA ALA A 49 -6.59 -7.09 -8.50
C ALA A 49 -6.52 -8.61 -8.22
N LEU A 50 -5.41 -9.12 -7.70
CA LEU A 50 -5.25 -10.53 -7.34
C LEU A 50 -6.19 -10.95 -6.20
N ALA A 51 -6.54 -10.05 -5.29
CA ALA A 51 -7.50 -10.33 -4.22
C ALA A 51 -8.93 -10.60 -4.73
N THR A 52 -9.24 -10.30 -5.99
CA THR A 52 -10.54 -10.68 -6.59
C THR A 52 -10.72 -12.18 -6.80
N PHE A 53 -9.64 -12.96 -6.73
CA PHE A 53 -9.73 -14.43 -6.74
C PHE A 53 -10.16 -15.02 -5.40
N LEU A 54 -10.26 -14.20 -4.34
CA LEU A 54 -10.77 -14.63 -3.05
C LEU A 54 -12.29 -14.61 -3.04
N ASP A 55 -12.90 -15.64 -2.46
CA ASP A 55 -14.35 -15.71 -2.26
C ASP A 55 -14.84 -14.53 -1.40
N GLY A 56 -15.93 -13.89 -1.83
CA GLY A 56 -16.52 -12.72 -1.16
C GLY A 56 -15.91 -11.37 -1.55
N SER A 57 -15.01 -11.34 -2.53
CA SER A 57 -14.31 -10.13 -2.94
C SER A 57 -15.23 -9.09 -3.60
N GLY A 58 -14.86 -7.81 -3.44
CA GLY A 58 -15.53 -6.70 -4.12
C GLY A 58 -15.24 -6.68 -5.63
N SER A 59 -15.85 -5.72 -6.34
CA SER A 59 -15.59 -5.55 -7.78
C SER A 59 -14.09 -5.30 -8.05
N LEU A 60 -13.61 -5.72 -9.23
CA LEU A 60 -12.22 -5.52 -9.65
C LEU A 60 -11.75 -4.08 -9.49
N ALA A 61 -12.57 -3.12 -9.91
CA ALA A 61 -12.27 -1.70 -9.78
C ALA A 61 -12.11 -1.30 -8.30
N THR A 62 -13.02 -1.74 -7.42
CA THR A 62 -12.96 -1.47 -5.98
C THR A 62 -11.68 -2.03 -5.37
N MET A 63 -11.32 -3.26 -5.72
CA MET A 63 -10.15 -3.94 -5.15
C MET A 63 -8.84 -3.32 -5.63
N ILE A 64 -8.75 -2.91 -6.90
CA ILE A 64 -7.61 -2.14 -7.42
C ILE A 64 -7.43 -0.84 -6.64
N TRP A 65 -8.51 -0.08 -6.43
CA TRP A 65 -8.44 1.16 -5.64
C TRP A 65 -8.05 0.89 -4.19
N ALA A 66 -8.62 -0.13 -3.54
CA ALA A 66 -8.28 -0.50 -2.17
C ALA A 66 -6.80 -0.87 -2.03
N GLY A 67 -6.28 -1.67 -2.96
CA GLY A 67 -4.87 -2.07 -2.99
C GLY A 67 -3.93 -0.90 -3.27
N ALA A 68 -4.24 -0.05 -4.26
CA ALA A 68 -3.44 1.13 -4.60
C ALA A 68 -3.31 2.10 -3.41
N LEU A 69 -4.40 2.34 -2.68
CA LEU A 69 -4.42 3.19 -1.49
C LEU A 69 -3.64 2.57 -0.32
N ALA A 70 -3.76 1.24 -0.12
CA ALA A 70 -2.93 0.52 0.85
C ALA A 70 -1.43 0.65 0.50
N GLY A 71 -1.08 0.55 -0.78
CA GLY A 71 0.27 0.77 -1.29
C GLY A 71 0.80 2.17 -1.05
N ALA A 72 -0.02 3.20 -1.28
CA ALA A 72 0.34 4.58 -0.95
C ALA A 72 0.62 4.77 0.55
N GLY A 73 -0.18 4.12 1.42
CA GLY A 73 0.04 4.14 2.86
C GLY A 73 1.36 3.48 3.29
N GLY A 74 1.73 2.36 2.66
CA GLY A 74 2.89 1.55 3.05
C GLY A 74 4.27 2.17 2.80
N THR A 75 4.39 3.20 1.96
CA THR A 75 5.67 3.89 1.70
C THR A 75 5.90 5.15 2.54
N GLY A 76 5.00 5.50 3.45
CA GLY A 76 5.07 6.80 4.11
C GLY A 76 4.87 7.96 3.12
N LEU A 77 4.15 7.73 2.01
CA LEU A 77 3.87 8.73 0.98
C LEU A 77 3.25 9.98 1.61
N PHE A 78 2.35 9.78 2.57
CA PHE A 78 1.77 10.84 3.40
C PHE A 78 2.80 11.60 4.26
N GLU A 79 3.87 10.97 4.73
CA GLU A 79 4.96 11.64 5.47
C GLU A 79 5.79 12.53 4.55
N GLN A 80 6.01 12.09 3.31
CA GLN A 80 6.71 12.87 2.28
C GLN A 80 5.91 14.11 1.86
N PHE A 81 4.57 14.02 1.77
CA PHE A 81 3.70 15.16 1.50
C PHE A 81 3.51 16.09 2.71
N THR A 82 3.53 15.55 3.94
CA THR A 82 3.33 16.35 5.16
C THR A 82 4.62 16.96 5.72
N ASN A 83 5.76 16.82 5.02
CA ASN A 83 7.07 17.35 5.42
C ASN A 83 7.52 16.92 6.84
N ARG A 84 6.89 15.88 7.42
CA ARG A 84 7.18 15.42 8.78
C ARG A 84 8.57 14.81 8.92
N SER A 85 9.20 14.39 7.82
CA SER A 85 10.58 13.91 7.81
C SER A 85 11.61 15.01 8.11
N LYS A 86 11.29 16.30 7.87
CA LYS A 86 12.20 17.41 8.21
C LYS A 86 12.22 17.69 9.71
N LYS A 87 11.07 17.54 10.38
CA LYS A 87 10.92 17.94 11.78
C LYS A 87 11.76 17.10 12.75
N TYR A 88 12.04 15.84 12.43
CA TYR A 88 12.90 14.98 13.26
C TYR A 88 14.40 15.12 12.99
N GLY A 89 14.82 15.93 12.00
CA GLY A 89 16.24 16.17 11.70
C GLY A 89 16.74 17.56 12.12
N GLU A 90 15.85 18.46 12.55
CA GLU A 90 16.18 19.81 13.04
C GLU A 90 16.31 19.88 14.56
N ASP A 91 15.78 18.92 15.31
CA ASP A 91 15.85 18.89 16.78
C ASP A 91 17.20 18.34 17.31
N ASP A 92 18.10 17.90 16.42
CA ASP A 92 19.43 17.34 16.74
C ASP A 92 20.61 18.26 16.33
N LYS A 93 20.40 19.58 16.18
CA LYS A 93 21.49 20.55 15.91
C LYS A 93 21.56 21.71 16.89
#